data_AF-A0A950EH90-F1
#
_entry.id   AF-A0A950EH90-F1
#
_cell.length_a   1.000
_cell.length_b   1.000
_cell.length_c   1.000
_cell.angle_alpha   90.00
_cell.angle_beta   90.00
_cell.angle_gamma   90.00
#
_symmetry.space_group_name_H-M   'P 1'
#
loop_
_entity.id
_entity.type
_entity.pdbx_description
1 polymer ?
#
loop_
_entity_poly.entity_id
_entity_poly.type
_entity_poly.pdbx_seq_one_letter_code
_entity_poly.pdbx_strand_id
1 'polypeptide(L)'
;MANSISSFYQTVVAAATEASQLLAPTWKASDSIFWDYRPEPATIGQTLNVPIPQDPTGAVSDGGAGDLAVTDIGFTTVGIVFNKHPYFAYVVRDFEQFNSPLQVRTVFLDAALKGVKSNINSNVTGLFTPGNFPTNAAIATTGHLVTTAQFLGAMAVLADQKVPVADDPENMSLLLPSLPYTAMLGDGLWTQAQIAGMKTAEFVRETGTLPTAYGMTAKLDQQMPVAGASPTRTFTAAYLHRWAVAGVTRPLPPPDAKVVDYT
;
A
#
# COMPACT_ATOMS: atom_id res chain seq x y z
N MET A 1 2.82 44.25 28.31
CA MET A 1 4.06 43.65 27.81
C MET A 1 3.82 43.19 26.40
N ALA A 2 4.53 43.74 25.42
CA ALA A 2 4.33 43.41 24.01
C ALA A 2 5.07 42.10 23.67
N ASN A 3 4.36 41.14 23.05
CA ASN A 3 4.98 39.94 22.51
C ASN A 3 5.92 40.33 21.37
N SER A 4 7.23 40.16 21.57
CA SER A 4 8.23 40.45 20.54
C SER A 4 8.31 39.29 19.54
N ILE A 5 8.52 39.64 18.27
CA ILE A 5 8.64 38.74 17.11
C ILE A 5 9.72 37.65 17.32
N SER A 6 10.71 37.87 18.19
CA SER A 6 11.73 36.85 18.52
C SER A 6 11.16 35.62 19.24
N SER A 7 10.12 35.78 20.06
CA SER A 7 9.43 34.67 20.71
C SER A 7 8.67 33.79 19.70
N PHE A 8 8.14 34.40 18.64
CA PHE A 8 7.46 33.68 17.56
C PHE A 8 8.44 32.77 16.80
N TYR A 9 9.64 33.26 16.46
CA TYR A 9 10.64 32.45 15.75
C TYR A 9 11.22 31.30 16.59
N GLN A 10 11.44 31.48 17.90
CA GLN A 10 11.86 30.36 18.77
C GLN A 10 10.78 29.27 18.90
N THR A 11 9.50 29.67 18.95
CA THR A 11 8.37 28.72 19.01
C THR A 11 8.19 27.97 17.69
N VAL A 12 8.45 28.63 16.55
CA VAL A 12 8.40 28.01 15.21
C VAL A 12 9.52 26.99 15.00
N VAL A 13 10.72 27.18 15.57
CA VAL A 13 11.83 26.21 15.43
C VAL A 13 11.60 24.94 16.25
N ALA A 14 11.04 25.07 17.46
CA ALA A 14 10.61 23.90 18.25
C ALA A 14 9.48 23.14 17.54
N ALA A 15 8.48 23.86 17.04
CA ALA A 15 7.39 23.29 16.25
C ALA A 15 7.86 22.72 14.90
N ALA A 16 8.94 23.22 14.30
CA ALA A 16 9.49 22.68 13.06
C ALA A 16 10.06 21.26 13.25
N THR A 17 10.64 20.97 14.42
CA THR A 17 11.12 19.63 14.73
C THR A 17 9.96 18.65 14.87
N GLU A 18 8.94 19.02 15.65
CA GLU A 18 7.72 18.21 15.82
C GLU A 18 6.92 18.09 14.52
N ALA A 19 6.83 19.15 13.71
CA ALA A 19 6.18 19.14 12.40
C ALA A 19 6.94 18.27 11.40
N SER A 20 8.28 18.28 11.41
CA SER A 20 9.09 17.37 10.58
C SER A 20 8.90 15.90 10.98
N GLN A 21 8.59 15.64 12.25
CA GLN A 21 8.20 14.32 12.76
C GLN A 21 6.76 13.93 12.36
N LEU A 22 5.91 14.87 11.95
CA LEU A 22 4.55 14.55 11.49
C LEU A 22 4.44 14.49 9.97
N LEU A 23 5.34 15.15 9.24
CA LEU A 23 5.33 15.18 7.79
C LEU A 23 5.84 13.86 7.20
N ALA A 24 4.92 12.92 7.00
CA ALA A 24 5.17 11.67 6.30
C ALA A 24 4.05 11.39 5.29
N PRO A 25 4.35 10.82 4.12
CA PRO A 25 3.31 10.42 3.19
C PRO A 25 2.52 9.24 3.75
N THR A 26 1.28 9.08 3.28
CA THR A 26 0.47 7.91 3.64
C THR A 26 0.97 6.67 2.90
N TRP A 27 1.23 5.58 3.64
CA TRP A 27 1.82 4.33 3.11
C TRP A 27 0.81 3.17 3.04
N LYS A 28 -0.40 3.43 2.54
CA LYS A 28 -1.51 2.48 2.61
C LYS A 28 -1.39 1.30 1.64
N ALA A 29 -0.60 1.44 0.57
CA ALA A 29 -0.34 0.34 -0.37
C ALA A 29 0.42 -0.80 0.33
N SER A 30 1.50 -0.50 1.04
CA SER A 30 2.28 -1.50 1.78
C SER A 30 1.46 -2.21 2.87
N ASP A 31 0.52 -1.52 3.52
CA ASP A 31 -0.36 -2.12 4.54
C ASP A 31 -1.46 -3.01 3.91
N SER A 32 -1.77 -2.83 2.62
CA SER A 32 -2.88 -3.50 1.94
C SER A 32 -2.48 -4.74 1.16
N ILE A 33 -1.19 -5.12 1.20
CA ILE A 33 -0.69 -6.35 0.58
C ILE A 33 -0.40 -7.43 1.64
N PHE A 34 -0.23 -8.65 1.19
CA PHE A 34 0.19 -9.74 2.05
C PHE A 34 1.71 -9.74 2.21
N TRP A 35 2.22 -9.81 3.44
CA TRP A 35 3.65 -9.90 3.73
C TRP A 35 3.98 -11.27 4.30
N ASP A 36 5.20 -11.70 4.04
CA ASP A 36 5.79 -12.92 4.61
C ASP A 36 5.09 -14.21 4.15
N TYR A 37 5.10 -14.44 2.83
CA TYR A 37 4.53 -15.65 2.24
C TYR A 37 5.19 -16.93 2.76
N ARG A 38 6.53 -16.92 2.92
CA ARG A 38 7.32 -17.97 3.57
C ARG A 38 8.62 -17.41 4.13
N PRO A 39 8.96 -17.66 5.42
CA PRO A 39 10.23 -17.26 5.99
C PRO A 39 11.31 -18.30 5.65
N GLU A 40 11.84 -18.24 4.44
CA GLU A 40 13.00 -19.06 4.02
C GLU A 40 14.30 -18.24 4.08
N PRO A 41 15.43 -18.83 4.54
CA PRO A 41 16.73 -18.16 4.51
C PRO A 41 17.15 -17.97 3.05
N ALA A 42 17.19 -16.72 2.58
CA ALA A 42 17.48 -16.42 1.19
C ALA A 42 18.67 -15.49 0.97
N THR A 43 19.55 -15.83 0.03
CA THR A 43 20.69 -15.02 -0.40
C THR A 43 20.27 -13.95 -1.42
N ILE A 44 21.06 -12.87 -1.57
CA ILE A 44 20.77 -11.84 -2.59
C ILE A 44 20.76 -12.50 -3.97
N GLY A 45 19.73 -12.22 -4.77
CA GLY A 45 19.55 -12.81 -6.10
C GLY A 45 18.88 -14.19 -6.12
N GLN A 46 18.54 -14.75 -4.96
CA GLN A 46 17.71 -15.96 -4.91
C GLN A 46 16.27 -15.64 -5.34
N THR A 47 15.64 -16.61 -5.98
CA THR A 47 14.22 -16.54 -6.36
C THR A 47 13.44 -17.50 -5.49
N LEU A 48 12.43 -17.00 -4.79
CA LEU A 48 11.42 -17.83 -4.13
C LEU A 48 10.30 -18.14 -5.13
N ASN A 49 10.03 -19.41 -5.36
CA ASN A 49 8.93 -19.83 -6.23
C ASN A 49 7.67 -20.07 -5.41
N VAL A 50 6.63 -19.29 -5.69
CA VAL A 50 5.31 -19.41 -5.08
C VAL A 50 4.46 -20.35 -5.94
N PRO A 51 4.06 -21.54 -5.43
CA PRO A 51 3.16 -22.43 -6.15
C PRO A 51 1.72 -21.91 -6.08
N ILE A 52 1.09 -21.78 -7.24
CA ILE A 52 -0.33 -21.44 -7.39
C ILE A 52 -1.03 -22.69 -7.94
N PRO A 53 -1.89 -23.36 -7.15
CA PRO A 53 -2.66 -24.51 -7.62
C PRO A 53 -3.53 -24.14 -8.82
N GLN A 54 -3.63 -25.04 -9.80
CA GLN A 54 -4.59 -24.90 -10.89
C GLN A 54 -5.96 -25.41 -10.47
N ASP A 55 -7.00 -24.84 -11.05
CA ASP A 55 -8.38 -25.28 -10.84
C ASP A 55 -8.60 -26.67 -11.47
N PRO A 56 -8.91 -27.72 -10.68
CA PRO A 56 -9.11 -29.07 -11.20
C PRO A 56 -10.52 -29.30 -11.75
N THR A 57 -11.39 -28.28 -11.86
CA THR A 57 -12.81 -28.44 -12.25
C THR A 57 -13.00 -29.22 -13.56
N GLY A 58 -12.07 -29.10 -14.52
CA GLY A 58 -12.12 -29.89 -15.77
C GLY A 58 -11.81 -31.38 -15.63
N ALA A 59 -11.21 -31.80 -14.51
CA ALA A 59 -10.88 -33.19 -14.20
C ALA A 59 -11.90 -33.86 -13.26
N VAL A 60 -12.90 -33.12 -12.78
CA VAL A 60 -13.97 -33.68 -11.94
C VAL A 60 -14.94 -34.46 -12.83
N SER A 61 -14.95 -35.79 -12.67
CA SER A 61 -15.90 -36.68 -13.34
C SER A 61 -16.95 -37.19 -12.35
N ASP A 62 -18.15 -37.47 -12.86
CA ASP A 62 -19.19 -38.15 -12.09
C ASP A 62 -18.83 -39.64 -11.94
N GLY A 63 -18.77 -40.11 -10.69
CA GLY A 63 -18.50 -41.51 -10.36
C GLY A 63 -19.61 -42.48 -10.80
N GLY A 64 -20.77 -41.98 -11.19
CA GLY A 64 -21.83 -42.78 -11.83
C GLY A 64 -21.54 -43.16 -13.30
N ALA A 65 -20.55 -42.54 -13.92
CA ALA A 65 -20.25 -42.67 -15.36
C ALA A 65 -19.02 -43.53 -15.69
N GLY A 66 -18.33 -44.11 -14.70
CA GLY A 66 -17.17 -44.97 -14.92
C GLY A 66 -16.30 -45.20 -13.67
N ASP A 67 -15.17 -45.88 -13.86
CA ASP A 67 -14.19 -46.12 -12.81
C ASP A 67 -13.50 -44.82 -12.35
N LEU A 68 -13.04 -44.81 -11.10
CA LEU A 68 -12.33 -43.69 -10.49
C LEU A 68 -11.03 -43.39 -11.26
N ALA A 69 -10.98 -42.26 -11.95
CA ALA A 69 -9.75 -41.72 -12.51
C ALA A 69 -9.05 -40.85 -11.46
N VAL A 70 -7.79 -41.18 -11.14
CA VAL A 70 -6.94 -40.37 -10.27
C VAL A 70 -6.08 -39.47 -11.14
N THR A 71 -6.17 -38.16 -10.95
CA THR A 71 -5.37 -37.16 -11.68
C THR A 71 -4.58 -36.30 -10.70
N ASP A 72 -3.34 -35.98 -11.03
CA ASP A 72 -2.53 -35.06 -10.25
C ASP A 72 -3.08 -33.63 -10.33
N ILE A 73 -2.98 -32.89 -9.23
CA ILE A 73 -3.31 -31.47 -9.19
C ILE A 73 -2.12 -30.68 -9.77
N GLY A 74 -2.32 -30.08 -10.93
CA GLY A 74 -1.34 -29.19 -11.55
C GLY A 74 -1.13 -27.91 -10.72
N PHE A 75 0.06 -27.30 -10.85
CA PHE A 75 0.38 -26.00 -10.27
C PHE A 75 1.24 -25.17 -11.22
N THR A 76 1.09 -23.85 -11.17
CA THR A 76 2.02 -22.90 -11.79
C THR A 76 2.90 -22.28 -10.72
N THR A 77 4.08 -21.79 -11.09
CA THR A 77 4.99 -21.13 -10.14
C THR A 77 5.24 -19.69 -10.55
N VAL A 78 5.08 -18.77 -9.61
CA VAL A 78 5.48 -17.36 -9.77
C VAL A 78 6.73 -17.09 -8.95
N GLY A 79 7.80 -16.61 -9.60
CA GLY A 79 9.07 -16.34 -8.96
C GLY A 79 9.14 -14.94 -8.37
N ILE A 80 9.54 -14.84 -7.10
CA ILE A 80 9.82 -13.59 -6.38
C ILE A 80 11.33 -13.49 -6.14
N VAL A 81 11.98 -12.49 -6.74
CA VAL A 81 13.45 -12.34 -6.67
C VAL A 81 13.85 -11.42 -5.52
N PHE A 82 14.75 -11.87 -4.65
CA PHE A 82 15.34 -11.06 -3.58
C PHE A 82 16.41 -10.11 -4.11
N ASN A 83 15.99 -8.97 -4.69
CA ASN A 83 16.89 -7.99 -5.31
C ASN A 83 16.91 -6.61 -4.64
N LYS A 84 16.11 -6.38 -3.59
CA LYS A 84 16.05 -5.08 -2.90
C LYS A 84 16.62 -5.18 -1.48
N HIS A 85 17.47 -4.22 -1.14
CA HIS A 85 18.00 -4.02 0.22
C HIS A 85 18.11 -2.52 0.50
N PRO A 86 16.99 -1.84 0.82
CA PRO A 86 17.02 -0.41 1.11
C PRO A 86 17.81 -0.17 2.39
N TYR A 87 18.79 0.73 2.34
CA TYR A 87 19.56 1.17 3.50
C TYR A 87 19.71 2.69 3.47
N PHE A 88 19.85 3.28 4.65
CA PHE A 88 20.19 4.68 4.82
C PHE A 88 21.34 4.78 5.83
N ALA A 89 22.45 5.39 5.41
CA ALA A 89 23.62 5.63 6.25
C ALA A 89 23.79 7.13 6.45
N TYR A 90 24.01 7.56 7.69
CA TYR A 90 24.26 8.95 8.04
C TYR A 90 25.46 9.07 8.98
N VAL A 91 26.13 10.22 8.93
CA VAL A 91 27.27 10.55 9.80
C VAL A 91 26.88 11.73 10.68
N VAL A 92 26.99 11.56 11.99
CA VAL A 92 26.82 12.67 12.95
C VAL A 92 28.16 13.39 13.05
N ARG A 93 28.25 14.59 12.46
CA ARG A 93 29.51 15.35 12.36
C ARG A 93 29.87 16.12 13.63
N ASP A 94 28.88 16.43 14.47
CA ASP A 94 29.07 17.26 15.66
C ASP A 94 28.27 16.66 16.84
N PHE A 95 28.96 15.89 17.69
CA PHE A 95 28.33 15.18 18.80
C PHE A 95 27.91 16.13 19.92
N GLU A 96 28.61 17.25 20.09
CA GLU A 96 28.35 18.21 21.18
C GLU A 96 27.01 18.95 21.03
N GLN A 97 26.54 19.16 19.79
CA GLN A 97 25.22 19.78 19.53
C GLN A 97 24.03 18.86 19.90
N PHE A 98 24.24 17.55 19.92
CA PHE A 98 23.22 16.56 20.25
C PHE A 98 23.64 15.78 21.50
N ASN A 99 23.83 16.51 22.59
CA ASN A 99 24.32 15.99 23.87
C ASN A 99 23.39 14.97 24.55
N SER A 100 22.23 14.64 23.98
CA SER A 100 21.36 13.58 24.47
C SER A 100 21.16 12.46 23.43
N PRO A 101 21.35 11.18 23.82
CA PRO A 101 21.04 10.04 22.97
C PRO A 101 19.59 10.04 22.46
N LEU A 102 18.67 10.62 23.24
CA LEU A 102 17.26 10.73 22.87
C LEU A 102 17.07 11.65 21.65
N GLN A 103 17.74 12.80 21.61
CA GLN A 103 17.63 13.75 20.50
C GLN A 103 18.22 13.19 19.20
N VAL A 104 19.33 12.45 19.28
CA VAL A 104 19.92 11.78 18.12
C VAL A 104 18.92 10.78 17.53
N ARG A 105 18.25 10.00 18.38
CA ARG A 105 17.23 9.04 17.96
C ARG A 105 16.00 9.73 17.36
N THR A 106 15.46 10.75 18.02
CA THR A 106 14.22 11.39 17.56
C THR A 106 14.40 12.24 16.31
N VAL A 107 15.58 12.81 16.08
CA VAL A 107 15.84 13.66 14.91
C VAL A 107 16.31 12.84 13.71
N PHE A 108 17.27 11.93 13.92
CA PHE A 108 17.92 11.23 12.80
C PHE A 108 17.30 9.86 12.51
N LEU A 109 16.99 9.05 13.53
CA LEU A 109 16.45 7.70 13.29
C LEU A 109 15.01 7.73 12.80
N ASP A 110 14.16 8.64 13.29
CA ASP A 110 12.78 8.76 12.82
C ASP A 110 12.71 9.15 11.34
N ALA A 111 13.48 10.16 10.93
CA ALA A 111 13.58 10.56 9.52
C ALA A 111 14.12 9.43 8.64
N ALA A 112 15.13 8.69 9.12
CA ALA A 112 15.68 7.54 8.41
C ALA A 112 14.63 6.42 8.23
N LEU A 113 13.89 6.06 9.30
CA LEU A 113 12.85 5.04 9.26
C LEU A 113 11.73 5.40 8.28
N LYS A 114 11.29 6.67 8.28
CA LYS A 114 10.31 7.17 7.31
C LYS A 114 10.82 7.11 5.88
N GLY A 115 12.08 7.45 5.65
CA GLY A 115 12.71 7.34 4.34
C GLY A 115 12.73 5.90 3.82
N VAL A 116 13.11 4.95 4.68
CA VAL A 116 13.09 3.52 4.34
C VAL A 116 11.66 3.03 4.06
N LYS A 117 10.69 3.38 4.91
CA LYS A 117 9.27 3.00 4.68
C LYS A 117 8.71 3.61 3.39
N SER A 118 9.04 4.86 3.11
CA SER A 118 8.70 5.55 1.85
C SER A 118 9.30 4.85 0.63
N ASN A 119 10.55 4.37 0.72
CA ASN A 119 11.17 3.61 -0.35
C ASN A 119 10.47 2.26 -0.57
N ILE A 120 10.15 1.53 0.51
CA ILE A 120 9.42 0.26 0.42
C ILE A 120 8.05 0.46 -0.23
N ASN A 121 7.26 1.42 0.27
CA ASN A 121 5.94 1.70 -0.28
C ASN A 121 6.01 2.18 -1.74
N SER A 122 6.98 3.04 -2.09
CA SER A 122 7.20 3.46 -3.48
C SER A 122 7.58 2.31 -4.41
N ASN A 123 8.33 1.31 -3.93
CA ASN A 123 8.63 0.12 -4.73
C ASN A 123 7.37 -0.72 -4.94
N VAL A 124 6.51 -0.85 -3.92
CA VAL A 124 5.21 -1.55 -4.05
C VAL A 124 4.28 -0.80 -5.00
N THR A 125 4.10 0.51 -4.83
CA THR A 125 3.21 1.30 -5.67
C THR A 125 3.69 1.37 -7.11
N GLY A 126 5.01 1.39 -7.34
CA GLY A 126 5.61 1.30 -8.67
C GLY A 126 5.28 0.01 -9.43
N LEU A 127 4.83 -1.05 -8.74
CA LEU A 127 4.37 -2.27 -9.39
C LEU A 127 2.94 -2.13 -9.94
N PHE A 128 2.12 -1.21 -9.44
CA PHE A 128 0.75 -0.97 -9.92
C PHE A 128 0.74 -0.25 -11.27
N THR A 129 1.17 -0.96 -12.31
CA THR A 129 1.15 -0.49 -13.69
C THR A 129 0.47 -1.52 -14.58
N PRO A 130 -0.19 -1.11 -15.68
CA PRO A 130 -0.85 -2.05 -16.59
C PRO A 130 0.07 -3.15 -17.13
N GLY A 131 1.38 -2.89 -17.25
CA GLY A 131 2.36 -3.88 -17.71
C GLY A 131 2.55 -5.05 -16.75
N ASN A 132 2.40 -4.83 -15.44
CA ASN A 132 2.50 -5.89 -14.43
C ASN A 132 1.17 -6.62 -14.17
N PHE A 133 0.05 -6.07 -14.64
CA PHE A 133 -1.30 -6.63 -14.48
C PHE A 133 -2.03 -6.71 -15.85
N PRO A 134 -1.52 -7.51 -16.82
CA PRO A 134 -1.99 -7.46 -18.20
C PRO A 134 -3.33 -8.17 -18.46
N THR A 135 -3.81 -8.99 -17.52
CA THR A 135 -4.99 -9.86 -17.72
C THR A 135 -6.28 -9.08 -17.97
N ASN A 136 -6.49 -7.98 -17.26
CA ASN A 136 -7.71 -7.19 -17.34
C ASN A 136 -7.38 -5.79 -17.88
N ALA A 137 -8.23 -5.29 -18.78
CA ALA A 137 -8.10 -3.92 -19.26
C ALA A 137 -8.33 -2.91 -18.12
N ALA A 138 -7.52 -1.84 -18.11
CA ALA A 138 -7.69 -0.77 -17.14
C ALA A 138 -9.03 -0.04 -17.36
N ILE A 139 -9.76 0.23 -16.28
CA ILE A 139 -11.00 0.99 -16.33
C ILE A 139 -10.67 2.48 -16.37
N ALA A 140 -10.99 3.11 -17.50
CA ALA A 140 -10.71 4.53 -17.70
C ALA A 140 -11.74 5.42 -17.00
N THR A 141 -11.24 6.45 -16.32
CA THR A 141 -12.05 7.50 -15.69
C THR A 141 -11.80 8.84 -16.34
N THR A 142 -12.84 9.67 -16.49
CA THR A 142 -12.72 11.03 -17.01
C THR A 142 -12.59 12.01 -15.86
N GLY A 143 -11.67 12.96 -15.96
CA GLY A 143 -11.57 14.07 -15.01
C GLY A 143 -11.31 13.61 -13.57
N HIS A 144 -10.39 12.65 -13.37
CA HIS A 144 -9.87 12.17 -12.08
C HIS A 144 -10.90 11.67 -11.04
N LEU A 145 -12.20 11.69 -11.37
CA LEU A 145 -13.29 11.20 -10.52
C LEU A 145 -13.56 9.72 -10.83
N VAL A 146 -13.57 8.90 -9.78
CA VAL A 146 -14.04 7.52 -9.85
C VAL A 146 -15.54 7.52 -9.57
N THR A 147 -16.34 7.29 -10.60
CA THR A 147 -17.80 7.18 -10.43
C THR A 147 -18.19 5.81 -9.87
N THR A 148 -19.36 5.72 -9.23
CA THR A 148 -19.91 4.45 -8.73
C THR A 148 -20.06 3.41 -9.84
N ALA A 149 -20.49 3.83 -11.05
CA ALA A 149 -20.63 2.93 -12.20
C ALA A 149 -19.28 2.33 -12.65
N GLN A 150 -18.21 3.13 -12.67
CA GLN A 150 -16.86 2.65 -13.01
C GLN A 150 -16.33 1.69 -11.94
N PHE A 151 -16.58 1.99 -10.66
CA PHE A 151 -16.22 1.10 -9.56
C PHE A 151 -16.98 -0.24 -9.65
N LEU A 152 -18.29 -0.21 -9.88
CA LEU A 152 -19.09 -1.44 -10.03
C LEU A 152 -18.66 -2.25 -11.26
N GLY A 153 -18.21 -1.60 -12.34
CA GLY A 153 -17.57 -2.28 -13.47
C GLY A 153 -16.29 -3.01 -13.06
N ALA A 154 -15.45 -2.40 -12.21
CA ALA A 154 -14.26 -3.04 -11.65
C ALA A 154 -14.61 -4.24 -10.76
N MET A 155 -15.64 -4.08 -9.93
CA MET A 155 -16.17 -5.13 -9.07
C MET A 155 -16.71 -6.31 -9.88
N ALA A 156 -17.43 -6.06 -10.97
CA ALA A 156 -17.91 -7.11 -11.87
C ALA A 156 -16.74 -7.90 -12.49
N VAL A 157 -15.70 -7.22 -12.99
CA VAL A 157 -14.51 -7.89 -13.55
C VAL A 157 -13.84 -8.79 -12.52
N LEU A 158 -13.67 -8.34 -11.28
CA LEU A 158 -13.08 -9.18 -10.22
C LEU A 158 -14.01 -10.34 -9.81
N ALA A 159 -15.31 -10.10 -9.73
CA ALA A 159 -16.29 -11.14 -9.41
C ALA A 159 -16.34 -12.24 -10.50
N ASP A 160 -16.22 -11.87 -11.78
CA ASP A 160 -16.13 -12.80 -12.90
C ASP A 160 -14.87 -13.69 -12.79
N GLN A 161 -13.77 -13.12 -12.28
CA GLN A 161 -12.53 -13.84 -11.94
C GLN A 161 -12.59 -14.59 -10.59
N LYS A 162 -13.78 -14.74 -10.00
CA LYS A 162 -14.03 -15.49 -8.75
C LYS A 162 -13.33 -14.93 -7.51
N VAL A 163 -13.01 -13.64 -7.52
CA VAL A 163 -12.49 -12.94 -6.33
C VAL A 163 -13.66 -12.70 -5.36
N PRO A 164 -13.50 -12.94 -4.05
CA PRO A 164 -14.56 -12.78 -3.04
C PRO A 164 -14.81 -11.30 -2.69
N VAL A 165 -15.27 -10.51 -3.67
CA VAL A 165 -15.41 -9.06 -3.55
C VAL A 165 -16.45 -8.59 -2.52
N ALA A 166 -17.41 -9.45 -2.16
CA ALA A 166 -18.49 -9.12 -1.22
C ALA A 166 -18.36 -9.85 0.13
N ASP A 167 -17.73 -11.03 0.12
CA ASP A 167 -17.68 -11.92 1.29
C ASP A 167 -16.49 -11.60 2.22
N ASP A 168 -15.48 -10.87 1.73
CA ASP A 168 -14.29 -10.48 2.51
C ASP A 168 -13.96 -8.98 2.39
N PRO A 169 -14.80 -8.11 2.97
CA PRO A 169 -14.63 -6.66 2.84
C PRO A 169 -13.41 -6.09 3.58
N GLU A 170 -12.85 -6.83 4.53
CA GLU A 170 -11.69 -6.42 5.32
C GLU A 170 -10.40 -6.51 4.50
N ASN A 171 -10.34 -7.47 3.57
CA ASN A 171 -9.19 -7.68 2.70
C ASN A 171 -9.33 -7.00 1.33
N MET A 172 -10.48 -6.40 1.02
CA MET A 172 -10.68 -5.63 -0.21
C MET A 172 -10.34 -4.15 -0.03
N SER A 173 -9.40 -3.66 -0.84
CA SER A 173 -8.91 -2.28 -0.76
C SER A 173 -8.93 -1.59 -2.12
N LEU A 174 -9.42 -0.34 -2.13
CA LEU A 174 -9.27 0.57 -3.26
C LEU A 174 -8.23 1.63 -2.91
N LEU A 175 -7.04 1.50 -3.49
CA LEU A 175 -5.93 2.43 -3.30
C LEU A 175 -6.04 3.59 -4.28
N LEU A 176 -6.14 4.81 -3.76
CA LEU A 176 -6.33 6.02 -4.55
C LEU A 176 -5.23 7.05 -4.27
N PRO A 177 -4.72 7.73 -5.31
CA PRO A 177 -3.93 8.95 -5.15
C PRO A 177 -4.76 10.08 -4.53
N SER A 178 -4.09 11.12 -4.03
CA SER A 178 -4.72 12.23 -3.30
C SER A 178 -5.88 12.89 -4.03
N LEU A 179 -5.69 13.25 -5.30
CA LEU A 179 -6.67 14.04 -6.04
C LEU A 179 -7.94 13.23 -6.39
N PRO A 180 -7.86 12.00 -6.93
CA PRO A 180 -9.02 11.12 -7.07
C PRO A 180 -9.71 10.79 -5.74
N TYR A 181 -8.96 10.56 -4.66
CA TYR A 181 -9.53 10.27 -3.35
C TYR A 181 -10.38 11.44 -2.82
N THR A 182 -9.85 12.67 -2.90
CA THR A 182 -10.61 13.87 -2.50
C THR A 182 -11.79 14.17 -3.41
N ALA A 183 -11.68 13.86 -4.71
CA ALA A 183 -12.79 14.01 -5.64
C ALA A 183 -13.94 13.03 -5.30
N MET A 184 -13.59 11.80 -4.90
CA MET A 184 -14.56 10.81 -4.45
C MET A 184 -15.25 11.22 -3.14
N LEU A 185 -14.52 11.82 -2.20
CA LEU A 185 -15.10 12.42 -0.99
C LEU A 185 -16.05 13.59 -1.29
N GLY A 186 -15.74 14.39 -2.30
CA GLY A 186 -16.57 15.52 -2.73
C GLY A 186 -17.81 15.13 -3.55
N ASP A 187 -17.88 13.89 -4.04
CA ASP A 187 -18.98 13.43 -4.88
C ASP A 187 -20.18 12.97 -4.05
N GLY A 188 -21.34 13.54 -4.36
CA GLY A 188 -22.60 13.22 -3.70
C GLY A 188 -23.02 11.76 -3.91
N LEU A 189 -22.63 11.11 -5.00
CA LEU A 189 -22.94 9.68 -5.21
C LEU A 189 -22.27 8.77 -4.17
N TRP A 190 -21.15 9.20 -3.61
CA TRP A 190 -20.41 8.45 -2.59
C TRP A 190 -20.75 8.89 -1.17
N THR A 191 -21.14 10.16 -0.96
CA THR A 191 -21.20 10.76 0.39
C THR A 191 -22.53 11.38 0.77
N GLN A 192 -23.48 11.55 -0.15
CA GLN A 192 -24.77 12.18 0.15
C GLN A 192 -25.66 11.26 0.99
N ALA A 193 -26.21 11.78 2.09
CA ALA A 193 -27.02 11.02 3.04
C ALA A 193 -28.23 10.30 2.41
N GLN A 194 -28.84 10.89 1.39
CA GLN A 194 -30.01 10.31 0.69
C GLN A 194 -29.64 9.15 -0.24
N ILE A 195 -28.36 9.01 -0.61
CA ILE A 195 -27.88 7.99 -1.55
C ILE A 195 -27.05 6.94 -0.80
N ALA A 196 -26.01 7.37 -0.08
CA ALA A 196 -25.06 6.52 0.62
C ALA A 196 -25.46 6.21 2.08
N GLY A 197 -26.55 6.82 2.57
CA GLY A 197 -27.04 6.69 3.94
C GLY A 197 -26.48 7.75 4.90
N MET A 198 -27.26 8.05 5.95
CA MET A 198 -26.91 9.10 6.92
C MET A 198 -25.61 8.82 7.67
N LYS A 199 -25.38 7.56 8.09
CA LYS A 199 -24.16 7.17 8.83
C LYS A 199 -22.89 7.38 8.02
N THR A 200 -22.93 7.07 6.73
CA THR A 200 -21.82 7.28 5.80
C THR A 200 -21.52 8.77 5.67
N ALA A 201 -22.56 9.58 5.45
CA ALA A 201 -22.41 11.03 5.31
C ALA A 201 -21.86 11.69 6.58
N GLU A 202 -22.33 11.27 7.76
CA GLU A 202 -21.84 11.73 9.06
C GLU A 202 -20.37 11.36 9.25
N PHE A 203 -20.02 10.08 9.09
CA PHE A 203 -18.67 9.58 9.26
C PHE A 203 -17.66 10.28 8.33
N VAL A 204 -18.03 10.47 7.06
CA VAL A 204 -17.16 11.14 6.08
C VAL A 204 -16.93 12.60 6.45
N ARG A 205 -17.97 13.29 6.93
CA ARG A 205 -17.85 14.70 7.35
C ARG A 205 -17.05 14.87 8.64
N GLU A 206 -17.13 13.92 9.56
CA GLU A 206 -16.39 13.95 10.82
C GLU A 206 -14.91 13.59 10.64
N THR A 207 -14.62 12.55 9.85
CA THR A 207 -13.27 11.95 9.79
C THR A 207 -12.49 12.32 8.54
N GLY A 208 -13.16 12.81 7.49
CA GLY A 208 -12.53 12.99 6.17
C GLY A 208 -12.11 11.67 5.51
N THR A 209 -12.67 10.54 5.97
CA THR A 209 -12.38 9.21 5.43
C THR A 209 -13.65 8.50 4.96
N LEU A 210 -13.52 7.71 3.89
CA LEU A 210 -14.64 6.91 3.39
C LEU A 210 -14.75 5.62 4.22
N PRO A 211 -15.93 5.31 4.77
CA PRO A 211 -16.16 4.02 5.42
C PRO A 211 -16.21 2.92 4.37
N THR A 212 -16.21 1.66 4.82
CA THR A 212 -16.37 0.52 3.92
C THR A 212 -17.69 0.63 3.14
N ALA A 213 -17.59 0.63 1.82
CA ALA A 213 -18.72 0.73 0.91
C ALA A 213 -18.57 -0.32 -0.19
N TYR A 214 -19.67 -0.94 -0.60
CA TYR A 214 -19.67 -2.00 -1.62
C TYR A 214 -18.66 -3.13 -1.36
N GLY A 215 -18.44 -3.49 -0.09
CA GLY A 215 -17.51 -4.54 0.29
C GLY A 215 -16.03 -4.18 0.12
N MET A 216 -15.67 -2.90 0.05
CA MET A 216 -14.26 -2.47 0.01
C MET A 216 -14.00 -1.25 0.89
N THR A 217 -12.73 -1.07 1.26
CA THR A 217 -12.26 0.13 1.96
C THR A 217 -11.41 1.00 1.04
N ALA A 218 -11.85 2.23 0.77
CA ALA A 218 -11.08 3.20 0.01
C ALA A 218 -9.98 3.81 0.88
N LYS A 219 -8.73 3.75 0.42
CA LYS A 219 -7.55 4.18 1.17
C LYS A 219 -6.74 5.18 0.36
N LEU A 220 -6.32 6.26 1.01
CA LEU A 220 -5.45 7.28 0.45
C LEU A 220 -3.98 6.84 0.54
N ASP A 221 -3.32 6.72 -0.61
CA ASP A 221 -1.86 6.56 -0.69
C ASP A 221 -1.27 7.63 -1.62
N GLN A 222 -0.41 8.48 -1.06
CA GLN A 222 0.19 9.61 -1.76
C GLN A 222 1.31 9.22 -2.73
N GLN A 223 1.77 7.97 -2.68
CA GLN A 223 2.84 7.43 -3.53
C GLN A 223 2.31 6.54 -4.66
N MET A 224 1.00 6.46 -4.85
CA MET A 224 0.42 5.80 -6.01
C MET A 224 0.91 6.44 -7.32
N PRO A 225 1.09 5.66 -8.40
CA PRO A 225 1.69 6.18 -9.63
C PRO A 225 0.87 7.32 -10.23
N VAL A 226 1.58 8.39 -10.58
CA VAL A 226 1.04 9.53 -11.33
C VAL A 226 1.94 9.78 -12.52
N ALA A 227 1.34 9.81 -13.71
CA ALA A 227 2.03 10.13 -14.95
C ALA A 227 1.63 11.52 -15.46
N GLY A 228 2.53 12.16 -16.21
CA GLY A 228 2.34 13.51 -16.74
C GLY A 228 2.66 14.62 -15.74
N ALA A 229 2.42 15.86 -16.16
CA ALA A 229 2.69 17.07 -15.37
C ALA A 229 1.43 17.93 -15.27
N SER A 230 1.35 18.77 -14.25
CA SER A 230 0.24 19.71 -14.12
C SER A 230 0.10 20.59 -15.37
N PRO A 231 -1.12 20.80 -15.92
CA PRO A 231 -2.42 20.42 -15.38
C PRO A 231 -2.91 19.01 -15.76
N THR A 232 -2.33 18.38 -16.79
CA THR A 232 -2.77 17.09 -17.33
C THR A 232 -2.01 15.94 -16.67
N ARG A 233 -2.59 15.37 -15.62
CA ARG A 233 -2.05 14.22 -14.88
C ARG A 233 -2.93 13.00 -15.06
N THR A 234 -2.30 11.85 -15.25
CA THR A 234 -2.97 10.55 -15.23
C THR A 234 -2.68 9.90 -13.88
N PHE A 235 -3.74 9.56 -13.17
CA PHE A 235 -3.68 8.95 -11.86
C PHE A 235 -3.97 7.46 -11.98
N THR A 236 -3.12 6.61 -11.41
CA THR A 236 -3.36 5.17 -11.36
C THR A 236 -3.89 4.80 -9.99
N ALA A 237 -5.04 4.13 -9.98
CA ALA A 237 -5.65 3.53 -8.80
C ALA A 237 -5.55 2.01 -8.88
N ALA A 238 -5.59 1.32 -7.74
CA ALA A 238 -5.58 -0.14 -7.70
C ALA A 238 -6.74 -0.64 -6.83
N TYR A 239 -7.57 -1.51 -7.41
CA TYR A 239 -8.60 -2.24 -6.69
C TYR A 239 -8.16 -3.70 -6.55
N LEU A 240 -7.91 -4.14 -5.31
CA LEU A 240 -7.27 -5.42 -5.07
C LEU A 240 -7.75 -6.09 -3.79
N HIS A 241 -7.66 -7.41 -3.78
CA HIS A 241 -7.72 -8.23 -2.58
C HIS A 241 -6.32 -8.32 -1.95
N ARG A 242 -6.22 -8.33 -0.62
CA ARG A 242 -4.95 -8.34 0.11
C ARG A 242 -3.99 -9.43 -0.34
N TRP A 243 -4.53 -10.60 -0.69
CA TRP A 243 -3.73 -11.77 -1.09
C TRP A 243 -3.35 -11.78 -2.57
N ALA A 244 -3.79 -10.80 -3.37
CA ALA A 244 -3.44 -10.70 -4.78
C ALA A 244 -1.99 -10.24 -5.01
N VAL A 245 -1.40 -9.56 -4.02
CA VAL A 245 -0.02 -9.09 -4.07
C VAL A 245 0.69 -9.56 -2.81
N ALA A 246 1.82 -10.24 -2.99
CA ALA A 246 2.65 -10.74 -1.91
C ALA A 246 4.01 -10.05 -1.89
N GLY A 247 4.44 -9.61 -0.71
CA GLY A 247 5.78 -9.17 -0.41
C GLY A 247 6.50 -10.22 0.44
N VAL A 248 7.77 -10.46 0.14
CA VAL A 248 8.60 -11.39 0.91
C VAL A 248 9.74 -10.62 1.54
N THR A 249 9.92 -10.81 2.84
CA THR A 249 11.01 -10.21 3.62
C THR A 249 11.91 -11.31 4.14
N ARG A 250 13.14 -10.96 4.48
CA ARG A 250 14.11 -11.88 5.07
C ARG A 250 14.75 -11.24 6.30
N PRO A 251 15.24 -12.03 7.26
CA PRO A 251 16.09 -11.52 8.32
C PRO A 251 17.34 -10.85 7.74
N LEU A 252 17.77 -9.76 8.39
CA LEU A 252 19.07 -9.16 8.07
C LEU A 252 20.19 -10.15 8.40
N PRO A 253 21.28 -10.20 7.62
CA PRO A 253 22.46 -10.95 8.02
C PRO A 253 22.95 -10.46 9.39
N PRO A 254 23.56 -11.33 10.20
CA PRO A 254 24.10 -10.93 11.49
C PRO A 254 25.08 -9.76 11.31
N PRO A 255 25.12 -8.80 12.26
CA PRO A 255 26.04 -7.66 12.18
C PRO A 255 27.48 -8.17 12.03
N ASP A 256 28.23 -7.54 11.13
CA ASP A 256 29.62 -7.87 10.90
C ASP A 256 30.40 -7.71 12.22
N ALA A 257 31.22 -8.69 12.59
CA ALA A 257 31.93 -8.75 13.88
C ALA A 257 32.91 -7.59 14.13
N LYS A 258 33.02 -6.66 13.18
CA LYS A 258 33.81 -5.43 13.23
C LYS A 258 33.03 -4.23 13.78
N VAL A 259 31.71 -4.33 13.94
CA VAL A 259 30.93 -3.34 14.67
C VAL A 259 31.08 -3.67 16.15
N VAL A 260 32.09 -3.08 16.77
CA VAL A 260 32.28 -3.12 18.21
C VAL A 260 31.05 -2.44 18.82
N ASP A 261 30.22 -3.23 19.52
CA ASP A 261 29.19 -2.70 20.41
C ASP A 261 29.90 -1.81 21.43
N TYR A 262 29.71 -0.49 21.30
CA TYR A 262 30.00 0.43 22.39
C TYR A 262 28.84 0.33 23.38
N THR A 263 28.86 -0.73 24.20
CA THR A 263 28.09 -0.78 25.45
C THR A 263 28.61 0.23 26.45
#